data_AF-A0A022FWU2-F1
#
_entry.id   AF-A0A022FWU2-F1
#
_cell.length_a   1.000
_cell.length_b   1.000
_cell.length_c   1.000
_cell.angle_alpha   90.00
_cell.angle_beta   90.00
_cell.angle_gamma   90.00
#
_symmetry.space_group_name_H-M   'P 1'
#
loop_
_entity.id
_entity.type
_entity.pdbx_description
1 polymer ?
#
loop_
_entity_poly.entity_id
_entity_poly.type
_entity_poly.pdbx_seq_one_letter_code
_entity_poly.pdbx_strand_id
1 'polypeptide(L)'
;MAHPLSINYPIAAGGTPAGVRLTTPGTVDSFTTAYKRNADNTVSIDVGAPETEAAALARIAETPAFLAKYITISALDVDFRPTPLARGLFNRSRRELATLAP
;
A
#
# COMPACT_ATOMS: atom_id res chain seq x y z
N MET A 1 4.90 15.05 17.86
CA MET A 1 3.94 15.41 16.80
C MET A 1 2.78 14.43 16.88
N ALA A 2 1.55 14.86 16.64
CA ALA A 2 0.42 13.93 16.50
C ALA A 2 0.46 13.31 15.10
N HIS A 3 0.31 11.98 15.02
CA HIS A 3 0.15 11.28 13.75
C HIS A 3 -1.33 11.26 13.36
N PRO A 4 -1.71 11.65 12.13
CA PRO A 4 -3.07 11.42 11.67
C PRO A 4 -3.35 9.93 11.63
N LEU A 5 -4.61 9.57 11.89
CA LEU A 5 -5.07 8.18 11.92
C LEU A 5 -5.97 7.92 10.70
N SER A 6 -5.67 6.86 9.95
CA SER A 6 -6.60 6.26 9.00
C SER A 6 -7.47 5.25 9.74
N ILE A 7 -8.80 5.34 9.57
CA ILE A 7 -9.75 4.44 10.20
C ILE A 7 -10.67 3.88 9.11
N ASN A 8 -10.68 2.57 8.94
CA ASN A 8 -11.63 1.92 8.02
C ASN A 8 -12.68 1.14 8.80
N TYR A 9 -13.94 1.36 8.43
CA TYR A 9 -15.09 0.69 9.02
C TYR A 9 -15.69 -0.28 8.01
N PRO A 10 -15.69 -1.61 8.28
CA PRO A 10 -16.24 -2.57 7.33
C PRO A 10 -17.76 -2.40 7.29
N ILE A 11 -18.27 -1.83 6.20
CA ILE A 11 -19.71 -1.78 5.92
C ILE A 11 -20.15 -3.18 5.47
N ALA A 12 -20.21 -4.12 6.41
CA ALA A 12 -20.91 -5.36 6.16
C ALA A 12 -22.40 -5.03 6.15
N ALA A 13 -23.10 -5.32 5.05
CA ALA A 13 -24.56 -5.31 5.02
C ALA A 13 -25.09 -6.13 6.21
N GLY A 14 -25.51 -5.45 7.29
CA GLY A 14 -26.12 -6.03 8.48
C GLY A 14 -25.20 -6.69 9.53
N GLY A 15 -23.88 -6.52 9.51
CA GLY A 15 -22.97 -7.21 10.44
C GLY A 15 -22.35 -6.32 11.53
N THR A 16 -22.18 -6.84 12.75
CA THR A 16 -21.34 -6.21 13.79
C THR A 16 -19.86 -6.48 13.49
N PRO A 17 -18.96 -5.47 13.59
CA PRO A 17 -17.52 -5.70 13.44
C PRO A 17 -16.99 -6.74 14.43
N ALA A 18 -15.98 -7.51 14.01
CA ALA A 18 -15.33 -8.52 14.85
C ALA A 18 -14.52 -7.92 16.01
N GLY A 19 -14.18 -6.63 15.92
CA GLY A 19 -13.41 -5.90 16.91
C GLY A 19 -12.69 -4.70 16.29
N VAL A 20 -11.76 -4.12 17.04
CA VAL A 20 -10.85 -3.06 16.58
C VAL A 20 -9.44 -3.62 16.53
N ARG A 21 -8.69 -3.30 15.48
CA ARG A 21 -7.30 -3.70 15.31
C ARG A 21 -6.41 -2.52 14.95
N LEU A 22 -5.32 -2.36 15.68
CA LEU A 22 -4.22 -1.47 15.27
C LEU A 22 -3.47 -2.14 14.11
N THR A 23 -3.30 -1.38 13.04
CA THR A 23 -2.71 -1.88 11.79
C THR A 23 -1.65 -0.92 11.27
N THR A 24 -0.88 -1.39 10.31
CA THR A 24 -0.02 -0.54 9.48
C THR A 24 -0.66 -0.36 8.11
N PRO A 25 -0.49 0.80 7.46
CA PRO A 25 -0.87 0.95 6.06
C PRO A 25 -0.24 -0.16 5.23
N GLY A 26 -1.06 -0.85 4.44
CA GLY A 26 -0.59 -1.87 3.51
C GLY A 26 0.24 -1.26 2.39
N THR A 27 1.18 -2.02 1.85
CA THR A 27 1.92 -1.66 0.64
C THR A 27 1.74 -2.74 -0.41
N VAL A 28 1.40 -2.33 -1.62
CA VAL A 28 1.39 -3.18 -2.81
C VAL A 28 2.45 -2.66 -3.77
N ASP A 29 3.27 -3.56 -4.31
CA ASP A 29 4.41 -3.19 -5.13
C ASP A 29 4.01 -2.82 -6.57
N SER A 30 2.80 -3.20 -6.99
CA SER A 30 2.29 -2.91 -8.32
C SER A 30 0.76 -2.93 -8.38
N PHE A 31 0.23 -2.36 -9.46
CA PHE A 31 -1.13 -2.59 -9.95
C PHE A 31 -1.06 -3.19 -11.34
N THR A 32 -2.01 -4.07 -11.67
CA THR A 32 -2.10 -4.66 -13.00
C THR A 32 -2.57 -3.63 -14.02
N THR A 33 -2.21 -3.80 -15.30
CA THR A 33 -2.76 -2.98 -16.40
C THR A 33 -3.90 -3.74 -17.06
N ALA A 34 -5.07 -3.11 -17.19
CA ALA A 34 -6.22 -3.70 -17.87
C ALA A 34 -6.43 -3.03 -19.23
N TYR A 35 -6.35 -3.81 -20.30
CA TYR A 35 -6.60 -3.31 -21.66
C TYR A 35 -8.04 -3.62 -22.07
N LYS A 36 -8.73 -2.61 -22.62
CA LYS A 36 -10.06 -2.78 -23.18
C LYS A 36 -10.14 -2.15 -24.56
N ARG A 37 -10.74 -2.89 -25.50
CA ARG A 37 -11.03 -2.38 -26.84
C ARG A 37 -12.41 -1.71 -26.84
N ASN A 38 -12.45 -0.48 -27.33
CA ASN A 38 -13.68 0.29 -27.45
C ASN A 38 -14.43 -0.05 -28.75
N ALA A 39 -15.71 0.33 -28.82
CA ALA A 39 -16.55 0.09 -29.99
C ALA A 39 -16.07 0.84 -31.25
N ASP A 40 -15.31 1.92 -31.08
CA ASP A 40 -14.70 2.73 -32.14
C ASP A 40 -13.30 2.22 -32.57
N ASN A 41 -12.92 1.01 -32.15
CA ASN A 41 -11.60 0.39 -32.36
C ASN A 41 -10.41 1.06 -31.67
N THR A 42 -10.62 2.06 -30.83
CA THR A 42 -9.57 2.57 -29.95
C THR A 42 -9.30 1.61 -28.78
N VAL A 43 -8.17 1.79 -28.09
CA VAL A 43 -7.78 1.00 -26.91
C VAL A 43 -7.77 1.92 -25.69
N SER A 44 -8.50 1.56 -24.64
CA SER A 44 -8.35 2.15 -23.31
C SER A 44 -7.37 1.32 -22.48
N ILE A 45 -6.58 2.02 -21.69
CA ILE A 45 -5.64 1.45 -20.73
C ILE A 45 -6.13 1.86 -19.35
N ASP A 46 -6.67 0.91 -18.61
CA ASP A 46 -7.26 1.10 -17.30
C ASP A 46 -6.29 0.61 -16.22
N VAL A 47 -6.39 1.23 -15.03
CA VAL A 47 -5.72 0.72 -13.83
C VAL A 47 -6.46 -0.54 -13.39
N GLY A 48 -5.78 -1.67 -13.43
CA GLY A 48 -6.28 -2.95 -12.97
C GLY A 48 -6.25 -3.09 -11.45
N ALA A 49 -6.58 -4.28 -10.96
CA ALA A 49 -6.57 -4.55 -9.53
C ALA A 49 -5.13 -4.42 -8.96
N PRO A 50 -4.99 -3.89 -7.73
CA PRO A 50 -3.72 -3.97 -7.01
C PRO A 50 -3.35 -5.43 -6.75
N GLU A 51 -2.05 -5.71 -6.68
CA GLU A 51 -1.57 -7.02 -6.26
C GLU A 51 -1.93 -7.32 -4.79
N THR A 52 -1.74 -8.58 -4.38
CA THR A 52 -1.92 -8.95 -2.97
C THR A 52 -0.73 -8.46 -2.16
N GLU A 53 -0.98 -7.94 -0.96
CA GLU A 53 0.06 -7.56 -0.02
C GLU A 53 1.03 -8.72 0.24
N ALA A 54 2.32 -8.41 0.42
CA ALA A 54 3.33 -9.40 0.74
C ALA A 54 2.95 -10.17 2.02
N ALA A 55 3.12 -11.50 2.01
CA ALA A 55 2.70 -12.38 3.12
C ALA A 55 3.32 -12.00 4.48
N ALA A 56 4.51 -11.38 4.48
CA ALA A 56 5.17 -10.88 5.69
C ALA A 56 4.41 -9.70 6.33
N LEU A 57 3.78 -8.86 5.52
CA LEU A 57 3.02 -7.69 5.96
C LEU A 57 1.57 -8.04 6.32
N ALA A 58 1.02 -9.09 5.70
CA ALA A 58 -0.39 -9.48 5.85
C ALA A 58 -0.86 -9.72 7.30
N ARG A 59 0.06 -9.96 8.25
CA ARG A 59 -0.28 -10.14 9.68
C ARG A 59 -0.58 -8.84 10.43
N ILE A 60 -0.02 -7.73 9.97
CA ILE A 60 -0.11 -6.40 10.61
C ILE A 60 -0.77 -5.36 9.70
N ALA A 61 -0.88 -5.67 8.42
CA ALA A 61 -1.41 -4.76 7.43
C ALA A 61 -2.94 -4.60 7.54
N GLU A 62 -3.38 -3.48 7.01
CA GLU A 62 -4.76 -3.02 7.05
C GLU A 62 -5.72 -3.93 6.27
N THR A 63 -5.37 -4.30 5.04
CA THR A 63 -6.29 -4.98 4.11
C THR A 63 -6.77 -6.34 4.65
N PRO A 64 -5.92 -7.24 5.16
CA PRO A 64 -6.36 -8.55 5.63
C PRO A 64 -7.19 -8.44 6.92
N ALA A 65 -6.86 -7.49 7.80
CA ALA A 65 -7.64 -7.21 8.99
C ALA A 65 -9.04 -6.68 8.64
N PHE A 66 -9.12 -5.80 7.65
CA PHE A 66 -10.38 -5.25 7.15
C PHE A 66 -11.26 -6.33 6.50
N LEU A 67 -10.68 -7.19 5.66
CA LEU A 67 -11.39 -8.34 5.06
C LEU A 67 -11.86 -9.35 6.13
N ALA A 68 -11.13 -9.47 7.24
CA ALA A 68 -11.54 -10.25 8.42
C ALA A 68 -12.58 -9.55 9.30
N LYS A 69 -13.21 -8.46 8.82
CA LYS A 69 -14.28 -7.70 9.48
C LYS A 69 -13.87 -6.95 10.76
N TYR A 70 -12.60 -6.59 10.91
CA TYR A 70 -12.16 -5.68 11.96
C TYR A 70 -12.30 -4.22 11.51
N ILE A 71 -12.59 -3.34 12.46
CA ILE A 71 -12.30 -1.90 12.30
C ILE A 71 -10.79 -1.76 12.37
N THR A 72 -10.19 -1.12 11.38
CA THR A 72 -8.74 -0.92 11.34
C THR A 72 -8.40 0.51 11.73
N ILE A 73 -7.31 0.68 12.47
CA ILE A 73 -6.76 2.00 12.84
C ILE A 73 -5.27 1.97 12.52
N SER A 74 -4.86 2.78 11.55
CA SER A 74 -3.48 2.88 11.08
C SER A 74 -2.95 4.28 11.33
N ALA A 75 -1.81 4.39 12.01
CA ALA A 75 -1.10 5.66 12.09
C ALA A 75 -0.44 5.98 10.75
N LEU A 76 -0.58 7.22 10.30
CA LEU A 76 0.03 7.71 9.06
C LEU A 76 1.29 8.52 9.38
N ASP A 77 2.35 8.24 8.63
CA ASP A 77 3.49 9.13 8.58
C ASP A 77 3.25 10.22 7.53
N VAL A 78 3.44 11.47 7.94
CA VAL A 78 3.32 12.66 7.08
C VAL A 78 4.66 13.33 6.86
N ASP A 79 5.72 12.82 7.47
CA ASP A 79 7.08 13.25 7.21
C ASP A 79 7.65 12.48 6.02
N PHE A 80 7.62 13.12 4.84
CA PHE A 80 8.17 12.54 3.62
C PHE A 80 9.70 12.66 3.53
N ARG A 81 10.38 13.20 4.55
CA ARG A 81 11.84 13.27 4.53
C ARG A 81 12.41 11.86 4.63
N PRO A 82 13.38 11.49 3.78
CA PRO A 82 13.96 10.16 3.82
C PRO A 82 14.62 9.93 5.18
N THR A 83 14.28 8.79 5.79
CA THR A 83 14.88 8.34 7.05
C THR A 83 16.42 8.29 6.92
N PRO A 84 17.17 8.38 8.03
CA PRO A 84 18.63 8.26 7.97
C PRO A 84 19.09 6.98 7.26
N LEU A 85 18.38 5.86 7.46
CA LEU A 85 18.64 4.60 6.78
C LEU A 85 18.35 4.68 5.28
N ALA A 86 17.18 5.17 4.87
CA ALA A 86 16.82 5.29 3.45
C ALA A 86 17.82 6.18 2.69
N ARG A 87 18.25 7.28 3.31
CA ARG A 87 19.29 8.17 2.78
C ARG A 87 20.64 7.48 2.66
N GLY A 88 21.02 6.67 3.66
CA GLY A 88 22.24 5.86 3.63
C GLY A 88 22.24 4.83 2.52
N LEU A 89 21.13 4.10 2.35
CA LEU A 89 20.94 3.12 1.28
C LEU A 89 21.01 3.78 -0.10
N PHE A 90 20.28 4.88 -0.30
CA PHE A 90 20.34 5.64 -1.54
C PHE A 90 21.76 6.11 -1.88
N ASN A 91 22.47 6.69 -0.92
CA ASN A 91 23.83 7.17 -1.13
C ASN A 91 24.81 6.03 -1.48
N ARG A 92 24.62 4.85 -0.89
CA ARG A 92 25.42 3.66 -1.23
C ARG A 92 25.12 3.21 -2.66
N SER A 93 23.84 2.97 -2.99
CA SER A 93 23.43 2.53 -4.33
C SER A 93 23.83 3.53 -5.41
N ARG A 94 23.78 4.84 -5.12
CA ARG A 94 24.29 5.88 -6.01
C ARG A 94 25.79 5.74 -6.28
N ARG A 95 26.60 5.46 -5.25
CA ARG A 95 28.05 5.23 -5.43
C ARG A 95 28.31 3.97 -6.24
N GLU A 96 27.61 2.89 -5.93
CA GLU A 96 27.71 1.61 -6.66
C GLU A 96 27.33 1.78 -8.14
N LEU A 97 26.24 2.49 -8.43
CA LEU A 97 25.84 2.78 -9.81
C LEU A 97 26.88 3.63 -10.54
N ALA A 98 27.46 4.63 -9.87
CA ALA A 98 28.52 5.46 -10.46
C ALA A 98 29.79 4.67 -10.77
N THR A 99 30.09 3.59 -10.04
CA THR A 99 31.20 2.68 -10.36
C THR A 99 30.91 1.71 -11.50
N LEU A 100 29.64 1.55 -11.88
CA LEU A 100 29.19 0.68 -12.97
C LEU A 100 28.91 1.44 -14.27
N ALA A 101 28.80 2.76 -14.21
CA ALA A 101 28.66 3.60 -15.39
C ALA A 101 30.04 3.81 -16.06
N PRO A 102 30.19 3.53 -17.37
CA PRO A 102 31.46 3.58 -18.10
C PRO A 102 32.04 4.98 -18.23
#